data_AF-A0A8S3WZS1-F1
#
_entry.id   AF-A0A8S3WZS1-F1
#
_cell.length_a   1.000
_cell.length_b   1.000
_cell.length_c   1.000
_cell.angle_alpha   90.00
_cell.angle_beta   90.00
_cell.angle_gamma   90.00
#
_symmetry.space_group_name_H-M   'P 1'
#
loop_
_entity.id
_entity.type
_entity.pdbx_description
1 polymer ?
#
loop_
_entity_poly.entity_id
_entity_poly.type
_entity_poly.pdbx_seq_one_letter_code
_entity_poly.pdbx_strand_id
1 'polypeptide(L)'
;MKALLDLKSNINFTVKEIQDLHDIHHSLDVIKTTVMSLCRRDSNLLTADAALQFMLNKLDHQHNELSERLAISLRKIIKERRTSVSGILQYLHNNEQFYKTIPTETFTTNAEN
;
A
#
# COMPACT_ATOMS: atom_id res chain seq x y z
N MET A 1 -2.65 21.61 7.86
CA MET A 1 -3.09 23.00 7.56
C MET A 1 -3.08 23.92 8.78
N LYS A 2 -3.62 23.54 9.96
CA LYS A 2 -3.58 24.40 11.16
C LYS A 2 -2.17 24.87 11.58
N ALA A 3 -1.17 24.00 11.47
CA ALA A 3 0.22 24.34 11.81
C ALA A 3 0.88 25.37 10.88
N LEU A 4 0.39 25.52 9.63
CA LEU A 4 0.93 26.51 8.67
C LEU A 4 0.34 27.91 8.90
N LEU A 5 -0.87 27.99 9.46
CA LEU A 5 -1.53 29.25 9.82
C LEU A 5 -0.92 29.90 11.07
N ASP A 6 -0.27 29.11 11.93
CA ASP A 6 0.35 29.58 13.17
C ASP A 6 1.72 30.25 12.92
N LEU A 7 2.35 29.92 11.78
CA LEU A 7 3.53 30.60 11.28
C LEU A 7 3.05 31.86 10.56
N LYS A 8 3.09 33.02 11.20
CA LYS A 8 2.73 34.36 10.64
C LYS A 8 3.58 34.81 9.43
N SER A 9 4.23 33.89 8.71
CA SER A 9 4.90 34.16 7.45
C SER A 9 3.90 33.94 6.31
N ASN A 10 3.81 34.91 5.41
CA ASN A 10 2.99 34.82 4.22
C ASN A 10 3.70 33.88 3.21
N ILE A 11 3.60 32.56 3.46
CA ILE A 11 4.16 31.54 2.57
C ILE A 11 3.22 31.42 1.37
N ASN A 12 3.60 32.05 0.27
CA ASN A 12 2.89 31.91 -1.00
C ASN A 12 3.39 30.66 -1.71
N PHE A 13 2.61 29.58 -1.65
CA PHE A 13 2.87 28.39 -2.44
C PHE A 13 2.56 28.63 -3.91
N THR A 14 3.40 28.11 -4.77
CA THR A 14 3.11 27.98 -6.20
C THR A 14 2.03 26.93 -6.44
N VAL A 15 1.36 27.00 -7.59
CA VAL A 15 0.35 26.00 -7.99
C VAL A 15 0.93 24.59 -7.99
N LYS A 16 2.20 24.44 -8.41
CA LYS A 16 2.90 23.16 -8.39
C LYS A 16 3.08 22.63 -6.96
N GLU A 17 3.53 23.46 -6.03
CA GLU A 17 3.71 23.02 -4.63
C GLU A 17 2.38 22.64 -3.98
N ILE A 18 1.29 23.32 -4.33
CA ILE A 18 -0.05 22.94 -3.87
C ILE A 18 -0.45 21.57 -4.43
N GLN A 19 -0.15 21.30 -5.71
CA GLN A 19 -0.40 19.98 -6.32
C GLN A 19 0.46 18.90 -5.66
N ASP A 20 1.76 19.15 -5.44
CA ASP A 20 2.67 18.22 -4.77
C ASP A 20 2.16 17.89 -3.35
N LEU A 21 1.66 18.89 -2.60
CA LEU A 21 1.03 18.67 -1.29
C LEU A 21 -0.25 17.86 -1.36
N HIS A 22 -1.07 18.06 -2.40
CA HIS A 22 -2.28 17.28 -2.63
C HIS A 22 -1.94 15.81 -2.89
N ASP A 23 -0.95 15.54 -3.74
CA ASP A 23 -0.52 14.18 -4.09
C ASP A 23 0.07 13.46 -2.86
N ILE A 24 0.87 14.17 -2.04
CA ILE A 24 1.36 13.66 -0.76
C ILE A 24 0.20 13.31 0.16
N HIS A 25 -0.75 14.22 0.34
CA HIS A 25 -1.90 13.99 1.22
C HIS A 25 -2.72 12.77 0.76
N HIS A 26 -2.99 12.66 -0.54
CA HIS A 26 -3.80 11.58 -1.08
C HIS A 26 -3.10 10.22 -0.98
N SER A 27 -1.79 10.17 -1.21
CA SER A 27 -0.97 8.96 -1.02
C SER A 27 -0.97 8.51 0.46
N LEU A 28 -0.75 9.47 1.37
CA LEU A 28 -0.69 9.19 2.81
C LEU A 28 -2.03 8.77 3.40
N ASP A 29 -3.15 9.23 2.87
CA ASP A 29 -4.48 8.84 3.33
C ASP A 29 -4.79 7.35 3.05
N VAL A 30 -4.35 6.84 1.90
CA VAL A 30 -4.42 5.42 1.56
C VAL A 30 -3.58 4.59 2.53
N ILE A 31 -2.34 5.04 2.83
CA ILE A 31 -1.46 4.38 3.78
C ILE A 31 -2.09 4.38 5.18
N LYS A 32 -2.60 5.52 5.64
CA LYS A 32 -3.28 5.65 6.93
C LYS A 32 -4.45 4.67 7.04
N THR A 33 -5.32 4.62 6.04
CA THR A 33 -6.48 3.72 6.00
C THR A 33 -6.04 2.25 6.10
N THR A 34 -4.98 1.90 5.36
CA THR A 34 -4.41 0.56 5.39
C THR A 34 -3.85 0.20 6.77
N VAL A 35 -3.05 1.10 7.36
CA VAL A 35 -2.49 0.91 8.70
C VAL A 35 -3.60 0.77 9.74
N MET A 36 -4.65 1.59 9.64
CA MET A 36 -5.81 1.49 10.52
C MET A 36 -6.47 0.11 10.42
N SER A 37 -6.60 -0.44 9.20
CA SER A 37 -7.12 -1.80 8.99
C SER A 37 -6.20 -2.88 9.56
N LEU A 38 -4.88 -2.73 9.39
CA LEU A 38 -3.88 -3.68 9.90
C LEU A 38 -3.84 -3.71 11.43
N CYS A 39 -3.99 -2.55 12.07
CA CYS A 39 -3.93 -2.40 13.52
C CYS A 39 -5.25 -2.70 14.23
N ARG A 40 -6.30 -3.16 13.54
CA ARG A 40 -7.55 -3.55 14.19
C ARG A 40 -7.36 -4.81 15.02
N ARG A 41 -8.09 -4.90 16.14
CA ARG A 41 -8.04 -6.06 17.05
C ARG A 41 -8.52 -7.36 16.39
N ASP A 42 -9.43 -7.26 15.43
CA ASP A 42 -9.98 -8.37 14.66
C ASP A 42 -9.16 -8.71 13.39
N SER A 43 -8.05 -8.01 13.16
CA SER A 43 -7.20 -8.24 11.99
C SER A 43 -6.49 -9.59 12.11
N ASN A 44 -6.70 -10.45 11.12
CA ASN A 44 -6.00 -11.71 10.92
C ASN A 44 -5.12 -11.64 9.65
N LEU A 45 -4.36 -12.70 9.36
CA LEU A 45 -3.43 -12.70 8.24
C LEU A 45 -4.13 -12.45 6.88
N LEU A 46 -5.35 -12.96 6.70
CA LEU A 46 -6.10 -12.79 5.46
C LEU A 46 -6.60 -11.35 5.29
N THR A 47 -7.16 -10.76 6.34
CA THR A 47 -7.60 -9.35 6.31
C THR A 47 -6.43 -8.40 6.17
N ALA A 48 -5.28 -8.75 6.76
CA ALA A 48 -4.05 -8.00 6.60
C ALA A 48 -3.56 -8.04 5.14
N ASP A 49 -3.57 -9.20 4.51
CA ASP A 49 -3.17 -9.33 3.11
C ASP A 49 -4.12 -8.55 2.18
N ALA A 50 -5.43 -8.66 2.40
CA ALA A 50 -6.42 -7.90 1.66
C ALA A 50 -6.25 -6.38 1.82
N ALA A 51 -5.90 -5.91 3.02
CA ALA A 51 -5.62 -4.49 3.28
C ALA A 51 -4.36 -4.02 2.52
N LEU A 52 -3.31 -4.84 2.48
CA LEU A 52 -2.10 -4.53 1.71
C LEU A 52 -2.37 -4.52 0.19
N GLN A 53 -3.17 -5.45 -0.32
CA GLN A 53 -3.61 -5.46 -1.72
C GLN A 53 -4.47 -4.23 -2.05
N PHE A 54 -5.38 -3.86 -1.15
CA PHE A 54 -6.16 -2.62 -1.27
C PHE A 54 -5.25 -1.38 -1.37
N MET A 55 -4.22 -1.30 -0.51
CA MET A 55 -3.25 -0.20 -0.53
C MET A 55 -2.55 -0.09 -1.88
N LEU A 56 -1.99 -1.19 -2.38
CA LEU A 56 -1.27 -1.21 -3.66
C LEU A 56 -2.19 -0.81 -4.81
N ASN A 57 -3.38 -1.41 -4.89
CA ASN A 57 -4.36 -1.08 -5.91
C ASN A 57 -4.74 0.40 -5.85
N LYS A 58 -4.97 0.96 -4.66
CA LYS A 58 -5.33 2.37 -4.52
C LYS A 58 -4.20 3.29 -4.96
N LEU A 59 -2.95 3.02 -4.58
CA LEU A 59 -1.80 3.81 -5.00
C LEU A 59 -1.60 3.77 -6.52
N ASP A 60 -1.80 2.62 -7.17
CA ASP A 60 -1.65 2.53 -8.63
C ASP A 60 -2.70 3.36 -9.39
N HIS A 61 -3.93 3.46 -8.85
CA HIS A 61 -5.02 4.23 -9.46
C HIS A 61 -4.89 5.74 -9.23
N GLN A 62 -3.92 6.21 -8.44
CA GLN A 62 -3.71 7.64 -8.19
C GLN A 62 -2.91 8.33 -9.30
N HIS A 63 -2.28 7.57 -10.21
CA HIS A 63 -1.62 8.06 -11.44
C HIS A 63 -0.68 9.27 -11.24
N ASN A 64 -0.03 9.36 -10.08
CA ASN A 64 1.02 10.36 -9.80
C ASN A 64 2.33 9.66 -9.44
N GLU A 65 3.44 10.33 -9.75
CA GLU A 65 4.78 9.78 -9.62
C GLU A 65 5.08 9.30 -8.18
N LEU A 66 4.62 10.06 -7.18
CA LEU A 66 4.84 9.72 -5.77
C LEU A 66 4.16 8.38 -5.41
N SER A 67 2.90 8.22 -5.80
CA SER A 67 2.10 7.02 -5.51
C SER A 67 2.67 5.79 -6.20
N GLU A 68 3.10 5.94 -7.46
CA GLU A 68 3.74 4.87 -8.23
C GLU A 68 5.05 4.41 -7.56
N ARG A 69 5.92 5.36 -7.19
CA ARG A 69 7.19 5.06 -6.50
C ARG A 69 6.96 4.40 -5.14
N LEU A 70 5.95 4.85 -4.39
CA LEU A 70 5.53 4.23 -3.15
C LEU A 70 5.05 2.79 -3.39
N ALA A 71 4.17 2.57 -4.37
CA ALA A 71 3.63 1.26 -4.68
C ALA A 71 4.73 0.26 -5.08
N ILE A 72 5.70 0.68 -5.89
CA ILE A 72 6.87 -0.14 -6.27
C ILE A 72 7.68 -0.54 -5.02
N SER A 73 7.97 0.43 -4.16
CA SER A 73 8.76 0.19 -2.93
C SER A 73 8.01 -0.73 -1.96
N LEU A 74 6.71 -0.53 -1.81
CA LEU A 74 5.85 -1.34 -0.96
C LEU A 74 5.73 -2.78 -1.48
N ARG A 75 5.60 -2.97 -2.79
CA ARG A 75 5.63 -4.32 -3.41
C ARG A 75 6.89 -5.07 -3.06
N LYS A 76 8.06 -4.41 -3.19
CA LYS A 76 9.34 -5.01 -2.82
C LYS A 76 9.36 -5.46 -1.36
N ILE A 77 8.97 -4.57 -0.44
CA ILE A 77 8.95 -4.89 1.00
C ILE A 77 7.96 -6.02 1.31
N ILE A 78 6.77 -5.99 0.72
CA ILE A 78 5.75 -7.03 0.91
C ILE A 78 6.29 -8.37 0.41
N LYS A 79 6.88 -8.41 -0.79
CA LYS A 79 7.47 -9.62 -1.37
C LYS A 79 8.55 -10.21 -0.47
N GLU A 80 9.47 -9.37 0.04
CA GLU A 80 10.55 -9.79 0.92
C GLU A 80 10.06 -10.32 2.27
N ARG A 81 8.93 -9.82 2.78
CA ARG A 81 8.39 -10.18 4.10
C ARG A 81 7.25 -11.20 4.07
N ARG A 82 6.71 -11.53 2.90
CA ARG A 82 5.59 -12.47 2.75
C ARG A 82 6.08 -13.89 3.05
N THR A 83 5.35 -14.61 3.89
CA THR A 83 5.63 -16.00 4.23
C THR A 83 4.78 -16.94 3.40
N SER A 84 5.23 -18.20 3.24
CA SER A 84 4.46 -19.27 2.58
C SER A 84 3.08 -19.50 3.21
N VAL A 85 2.94 -19.21 4.51
CA VAL A 85 1.68 -19.32 5.26
C VAL A 85 0.59 -18.40 4.68
N SER A 86 0.93 -17.19 4.22
CA SER A 86 -0.05 -16.29 3.58
C SER A 86 -0.62 -16.93 2.31
N GLY A 87 0.23 -17.51 1.46
CA GLY A 87 -0.22 -18.19 0.24
C GLY A 87 -1.10 -19.41 0.51
N ILE A 88 -0.73 -20.23 1.50
CA ILE A 88 -1.53 -21.40 1.90
C ILE A 88 -2.90 -20.97 2.42
N LEU A 89 -2.96 -19.96 3.30
CA LEU A 89 -4.24 -19.46 3.83
C LEU A 89 -5.13 -18.88 2.74
N GLN A 90 -4.55 -18.19 1.74
CA GLN A 90 -5.32 -17.68 0.61
C GLN A 90 -5.92 -18.80 -0.23
N TYR A 91 -5.12 -19.82 -0.55
CA TYR A 91 -5.59 -20.99 -1.30
C TYR A 91 -6.74 -21.70 -0.57
N LEU A 92 -6.59 -21.92 0.74
CA LEU A 92 -7.61 -22.56 1.56
C LEU A 92 -8.87 -21.71 1.71
N HIS A 93 -8.73 -20.38 1.78
CA HIS A 93 -9.86 -19.48 1.94
C HIS A 93 -10.68 -19.33 0.64
N ASN A 94 -10.01 -19.22 -0.50
CA ASN A 94 -10.67 -19.11 -1.80
C ASN A 94 -9.74 -19.57 -2.93
N ASN A 95 -9.88 -20.83 -3.35
CA ASN A 95 -9.04 -21.42 -4.38
C ASN A 95 -9.23 -20.75 -5.77
N GLU A 96 -10.44 -20.31 -6.13
CA GLU A 96 -10.71 -19.67 -7.42
C GLU A 96 -10.07 -18.29 -7.52
N GLN A 97 -10.12 -17.51 -6.45
CA GLN A 97 -9.47 -16.21 -6.38
C GLN A 97 -7.96 -16.34 -6.29
N PHE A 98 -7.45 -17.36 -5.60
CA PHE A 98 -6.01 -17.62 -5.52
C PHE A 98 -5.37 -17.63 -6.91
N TYR A 99 -5.94 -18.38 -7.86
CA TYR A 99 -5.42 -18.46 -9.24
C TYR A 99 -5.57 -17.16 -10.05
N LYS A 100 -6.52 -16.28 -9.71
CA LYS A 100 -6.72 -14.97 -10.36
C LYS A 100 -5.77 -13.91 -9.83
N THR A 101 -5.43 -13.99 -8.55
CA THR A 101 -4.57 -13.02 -7.87
C THR A 101 -3.08 -13.33 -7.98
N ILE A 102 -2.66 -14.45 -8.58
CA ILE A 102 -1.23 -14.78 -8.82
C ILE A 102 -0.61 -13.68 -9.71
N PRO A 103 0.18 -12.75 -9.17
CA PRO A 103 0.95 -11.84 -9.99
C PRO A 103 2.33 -12.47 -10.08
N THR A 104 2.53 -13.50 -10.92
CA THR A 104 3.83 -14.07 -11.38
C THR A 104 4.94 -14.35 -10.32
N GLU A 105 4.66 -14.22 -9.03
CA GLU A 105 5.66 -14.22 -7.94
C GLU A 105 5.23 -15.13 -6.79
N THR A 106 4.21 -15.96 -6.99
CA THR A 106 3.53 -16.67 -5.90
C THR A 106 4.19 -17.99 -5.51
N PHE A 107 5.14 -18.50 -6.31
CA PHE A 107 5.98 -19.65 -5.96
C PHE A 107 7.33 -19.57 -6.67
N THR A 108 8.22 -18.69 -6.23
CA THR A 108 9.63 -19.06 -6.30
C THR A 108 10.02 -19.46 -4.89
N THR A 109 9.88 -20.75 -4.60
CA THR A 109 10.92 -21.39 -3.78
C THR A 109 12.23 -20.92 -4.37
N ASN A 110 13.06 -20.22 -3.59
CA ASN A 110 14.47 -20.15 -3.91
C ASN A 110 14.91 -21.61 -4.00
N ALA A 111 14.96 -22.14 -5.22
CA ALA A 111 15.69 -23.35 -5.49
C ALA A 111 17.13 -22.95 -5.25
N GLU A 112 17.60 -23.29 -4.05
CA GLU A 112 19.01 -23.30 -3.71
C GLU A 112 19.75 -24.05 -4.83
N ASN A 113 20.65 -23.32 -5.50
CA ASN A 113 21.72 -23.85 -6.32
C ASN A 113 22.98 -23.08 -5.94
#